data_AF-A0A0B7JPQ7-F1
#
_entry.id   AF-A0A0B7JPQ7-F1
#
_cell.length_a   1.000
_cell.length_b   1.000
_cell.length_c   1.000
_cell.angle_alpha   90.00
_cell.angle_beta   90.00
_cell.angle_gamma   90.00
#
_symmetry.space_group_name_H-M   'P 1'
#
loop_
_entity.id
_entity.type
_entity.pdbx_description
1 polymer ?
#
loop_
_entity_poly.entity_id
_entity_poly.type
_entity_poly.pdbx_seq_one_letter_code
_entity_poly.pdbx_strand_id
1 'polypeptide(L)'
;MDTQNQAGDAQQKTVMTKYGRSKKHGEEDSSFAVFRLHVPRANLTTSAERTGARLVNLWERNKTGGMVLQNSFIPHLPARLSRSACLRDCTALFCSVWNEYRRGKPVETLLDTPLYGKALRSLQHAFQGPDVYTVETLGAMVLLERSYTMFGNLTPGSVKGHHRAIETVLRKKPPLNLEDDLEVALAFENSNLLHTASLNGSSNYISDERWRELLTKVTLDSMAEEEMQPFADESLYTIDLLNTLIESAHWISQLRANPQESRDLRDMTSKRLRAHSTRMESMCLESTTKAFNMGSLREVPDEDSITGFRFETTSVKFAQVYASMLSFQIILSRMVYELEVIDGNDGEDEYAAYKAGCTQLWNFVPYLSRVDTIAALHMIGVILPSLEAANDMELEYIVDECYKADESSKRLPKDRETLIAKSILLAKSRTGRL
;
A
#
# COMPACT_ATOMS: atom_id res chain seq x y z
N MET A 1 61.63 -27.85 2.53
CA MET A 1 60.24 -28.38 2.49
C MET A 1 59.45 -27.54 3.46
N ASP A 2 58.81 -26.52 2.91
CA ASP A 2 58.05 -25.50 3.62
C ASP A 2 56.65 -25.99 3.97
N THR A 3 56.17 -25.61 5.15
CA THR A 3 54.75 -25.56 5.46
C THR A 3 54.44 -24.19 6.06
N GLN A 4 53.64 -23.42 5.32
CA GLN A 4 53.06 -22.14 5.74
C GLN A 4 51.97 -22.38 6.79
N ASN A 5 52.00 -21.58 7.85
CA ASN A 5 50.97 -21.55 8.88
C ASN A 5 50.10 -20.31 8.69
N GLN A 6 48.80 -20.53 8.50
CA GLN A 6 47.77 -19.50 8.39
C GLN A 6 47.48 -18.89 9.77
N ALA A 7 47.57 -17.57 9.88
CA ALA A 7 47.03 -16.83 11.03
C ALA A 7 45.57 -16.46 10.75
N GLY A 8 44.66 -17.11 11.47
CA GLY A 8 43.25 -16.72 11.54
C GLY A 8 43.04 -15.62 12.57
N ASP A 9 42.45 -14.49 12.14
CA ASP A 9 42.04 -13.39 13.01
C ASP A 9 40.85 -13.82 13.87
N ALA A 10 41.12 -14.03 15.17
CA ALA A 10 40.09 -14.32 16.16
C ALA A 10 39.37 -13.02 16.56
N GLN A 11 38.12 -12.86 16.12
CA GLN A 11 37.23 -11.80 16.60
C GLN A 11 37.02 -11.91 18.11
N GLN A 12 37.65 -11.02 18.89
CA GLN A 12 37.43 -10.91 20.33
C GLN A 12 36.00 -10.47 20.63
N LYS A 13 35.20 -11.37 21.19
CA LYS A 13 33.89 -11.06 21.77
C LYS A 13 34.11 -10.34 23.10
N THR A 14 33.81 -9.05 23.19
CA THR A 14 33.84 -8.30 24.44
C THR A 14 32.53 -8.54 25.22
N VAL A 15 32.61 -9.25 26.34
CA VAL A 15 31.48 -9.43 27.26
C VAL A 15 31.47 -8.26 28.24
N MET A 16 30.43 -7.42 28.20
CA MET A 16 30.21 -6.39 29.22
C MET A 16 29.10 -6.82 30.17
N THR A 17 29.45 -7.07 31.42
CA THR A 17 28.51 -7.36 32.51
C THR A 17 28.04 -6.05 33.15
N LYS A 18 26.74 -5.75 33.06
CA LYS A 18 26.14 -4.64 33.82
C LYS A 18 25.35 -5.24 34.98
N TYR A 19 25.82 -5.02 36.21
CA TYR A 19 25.11 -5.42 37.42
C TYR A 19 24.00 -4.42 37.71
N GLY A 20 22.75 -4.87 37.68
CA GLY A 20 21.60 -4.11 38.18
C GLY A 20 21.10 -4.76 39.47
N ARG A 21 20.85 -3.96 40.52
CA ARG A 21 20.16 -4.46 41.72
C ARG A 21 18.67 -4.58 41.42
N SER A 22 18.11 -5.77 41.64
CA SER A 22 16.66 -6.00 41.66
C SER A 22 16.01 -5.22 42.80
N LYS A 23 14.78 -4.72 42.61
CA LYS A 23 13.97 -4.19 43.72
C LYS A 23 13.48 -5.36 44.58
N LYS A 24 13.66 -5.25 45.89
CA LYS A 24 13.35 -6.30 46.88
C LYS A 24 11.86 -6.69 46.87
N HIS A 25 11.60 -7.98 46.70
CA HIS A 25 10.36 -8.63 47.11
C HIS A 25 10.74 -10.00 47.70
N GLY A 26 10.54 -10.18 49.01
CA GLY A 26 10.78 -11.44 49.71
C GLY A 26 12.26 -11.71 50.01
N GLU A 27 12.50 -12.31 51.18
CA GLU A 27 13.82 -12.65 51.71
C GLU A 27 14.49 -13.76 50.90
N GLU A 28 15.23 -13.39 49.84
CA GLU A 28 16.34 -14.17 49.26
C GLU A 28 17.09 -13.25 48.27
N ASP A 29 18.38 -13.02 48.49
CA ASP A 29 19.25 -12.15 47.68
C ASP A 29 19.53 -12.79 46.31
N SER A 30 18.55 -12.75 45.41
CA SER A 30 18.72 -13.13 44.01
C SER A 30 19.32 -11.97 43.21
N SER A 31 20.59 -12.12 42.83
CA SER A 31 21.22 -11.25 41.83
C SER A 31 21.05 -11.87 40.44
N PHE A 32 20.56 -11.10 39.48
CA PHE A 32 20.57 -11.52 38.07
C PHE A 32 21.59 -10.68 37.30
N ALA A 33 22.45 -11.35 36.54
CA ALA A 33 23.36 -10.71 35.60
C ALA A 33 22.72 -10.73 34.21
N VAL A 34 22.43 -9.56 33.65
CA VAL A 34 22.01 -9.47 32.24
C VAL A 34 23.27 -9.45 31.39
N PHE A 35 23.57 -10.58 30.76
CA PHE A 35 24.63 -10.66 29.76
C PHE A 35 24.15 -9.98 28.47
N ARG A 36 24.67 -8.79 28.17
CA ARG A 36 24.55 -8.22 26.82
C ARG A 36 25.78 -8.63 26.03
N LEU A 37 25.63 -9.64 25.19
CA LEU A 37 26.59 -9.93 24.13
C LEU A 37 26.56 -8.75 23.16
N HIS A 38 27.46 -7.79 23.36
CA HIS A 38 27.70 -6.76 22.35
C HIS A 38 28.56 -7.38 21.26
N VAL A 39 27.91 -7.83 20.19
CA VAL A 39 28.60 -8.07 18.92
C VAL A 39 29.28 -6.74 18.55
N PRO A 40 30.60 -6.72 18.25
CA PRO A 40 31.27 -5.52 17.81
C PRO A 40 30.49 -4.92 16.63
N ARG A 41 30.00 -3.69 16.79
CA ARG A 41 29.32 -3.01 15.68
C ARG A 41 30.39 -2.68 14.64
N ALA A 42 30.14 -3.05 13.39
CA ALA A 42 31.00 -2.64 12.28
C ALA A 42 31.18 -1.12 12.30
N ASN A 43 32.41 -0.63 12.15
CA ASN A 43 32.68 0.79 12.08
C ASN A 43 32.06 1.37 10.80
N LEU A 44 30.97 2.13 10.94
CA LEU A 44 30.27 2.78 9.82
C LEU A 44 31.05 4.04 9.37
N THR A 45 32.00 3.84 8.47
CA THR A 45 32.93 4.87 7.99
C THR A 45 32.30 5.81 6.98
N THR A 46 31.41 5.32 6.11
CA THR A 46 30.84 6.11 5.01
C THR A 46 29.46 6.70 5.35
N SER A 47 29.06 7.74 4.62
CA SER A 47 27.71 8.32 4.73
C SER A 47 26.62 7.35 4.27
N ALA A 48 26.93 6.48 3.29
CA ALA A 48 26.03 5.43 2.82
C ALA A 48 25.80 4.38 3.91
N GLU A 49 26.85 3.90 4.57
CA GLU A 49 26.77 2.94 5.68
C GLU A 49 25.94 3.48 6.85
N ARG A 50 26.18 4.73 7.27
CA ARG A 50 25.41 5.36 8.35
C ARG A 50 23.93 5.51 7.99
N THR A 51 23.63 5.89 6.74
CA THR A 51 22.26 6.07 6.27
C THR A 51 21.53 4.73 6.17
N GLY A 52 22.19 3.71 5.59
CA GLY A 52 21.67 2.35 5.47
C GLY A 52 21.41 1.72 6.83
N ALA A 53 22.34 1.82 7.78
CA ALA A 53 22.16 1.31 9.14
C ALA A 53 20.97 1.97 9.85
N ARG A 54 20.75 3.28 9.65
CA ARG A 54 19.59 3.99 10.21
C ARG A 54 18.28 3.51 9.58
N LEU A 55 18.25 3.31 8.27
CA LEU A 55 17.09 2.79 7.55
C LEU A 55 16.71 1.38 8.04
N VAL A 56 17.68 0.47 8.10
CA VAL A 56 17.49 -0.90 8.61
C VAL A 56 16.96 -0.88 10.04
N ASN A 57 17.53 -0.02 10.90
CA ASN A 57 17.07 0.09 12.29
C ASN A 57 15.61 0.57 12.40
N LEU A 58 15.20 1.54 11.56
CA LEU A 58 13.82 2.01 11.53
C LEU A 58 12.87 0.92 11.04
N TRP A 59 13.27 0.20 9.99
CA TRP A 59 12.51 -0.90 9.40
C TRP A 59 12.31 -2.06 10.38
N GLU A 60 13.39 -2.55 11.00
CA GLU A 60 13.33 -3.68 11.95
C GLU A 60 12.47 -3.39 13.19
N ARG A 61 12.38 -2.12 13.59
CA ARG A 61 11.55 -1.69 14.72
C ARG A 61 10.06 -1.59 14.38
N ASN A 62 9.68 -1.68 13.10
CA ASN A 62 8.30 -1.50 12.65
C ASN A 62 7.85 -2.59 11.68
N LYS A 63 8.39 -3.82 11.80
CA LYS A 63 8.17 -4.93 10.85
C LYS A 63 6.69 -5.23 10.54
N THR A 64 5.78 -4.86 11.41
CA THR A 64 4.34 -5.13 11.27
C THR A 64 3.48 -3.89 11.01
N GLY A 65 4.07 -2.69 10.98
CA GLY A 65 3.31 -1.46 10.76
C GLY A 65 3.05 -1.17 9.28
N GLY A 66 2.05 -0.33 9.01
CA GLY A 66 1.65 0.09 7.65
C GLY A 66 2.79 0.70 6.84
N MET A 67 3.78 1.32 7.49
CA MET A 67 5.02 1.76 6.83
C MET A 67 5.73 0.63 6.09
N VAL A 68 5.79 -0.56 6.69
CA VAL A 68 6.49 -1.70 6.09
C VAL A 68 5.67 -2.29 4.95
N LEU A 69 4.36 -2.39 5.13
CA LEU A 69 3.44 -2.93 4.14
C LEU A 69 3.36 -2.08 2.85
N GLN A 70 3.61 -0.77 2.94
CA GLN A 70 3.52 0.17 1.81
C GLN A 70 4.87 0.59 1.21
N ASN A 71 5.97 -0.05 1.64
CA ASN A 71 7.31 0.29 1.17
C ASN A 71 8.19 -0.97 1.07
N SER A 72 7.69 -1.99 0.36
CA SER A 72 8.40 -3.26 0.11
C SER A 72 9.79 -3.09 -0.51
N PHE A 73 10.09 -1.94 -1.14
CA PHE A 73 11.40 -1.62 -1.72
C PHE A 73 12.47 -1.25 -0.69
N ILE A 74 12.11 -0.87 0.55
CA ILE A 74 13.05 -0.39 1.58
C ILE A 74 14.19 -1.36 1.89
N PRO A 75 13.94 -2.67 2.08
CA PRO A 75 14.99 -3.66 2.36
C PRO A 75 16.11 -3.72 1.31
N HIS A 76 15.82 -3.34 0.06
CA HIS A 76 16.76 -3.42 -1.06
C HIS A 76 17.65 -2.16 -1.19
N LEU A 77 17.28 -1.06 -0.51
CA LEU A 77 17.98 0.22 -0.62
C LEU A 77 19.41 0.23 -0.06
N PRO A 78 19.73 -0.35 1.12
CA PRO A 78 21.05 -0.22 1.74
C PRO A 78 22.20 -0.61 0.81
N ALA A 79 22.02 -1.65 0.00
CA ALA A 79 23.02 -2.14 -0.96
C ALA A 79 23.28 -1.18 -2.14
N ARG A 80 22.38 -0.23 -2.38
CA ARG A 80 22.44 0.72 -3.51
C ARG A 80 22.87 2.13 -3.10
N LEU A 81 22.88 2.46 -1.80
CA LEU A 81 23.16 3.82 -1.32
C LEU A 81 24.57 4.34 -1.65
N SER A 82 25.55 3.45 -1.85
CA SER A 82 26.91 3.84 -2.26
C SER A 82 27.00 4.21 -3.74
N ARG A 83 26.07 3.71 -4.56
CA ARG A 83 26.07 3.87 -6.03
C ARG A 83 25.39 5.15 -6.49
N SER A 84 24.47 5.69 -5.68
CA SER A 84 23.69 6.87 -6.06
C SER A 84 23.63 7.90 -4.93
N ALA A 85 24.13 9.10 -5.21
CA ALA A 85 24.08 10.22 -4.28
C ALA A 85 22.64 10.71 -4.06
N CYS A 86 21.80 10.73 -5.10
CA CYS A 86 20.40 11.13 -4.97
C CYS A 86 19.61 10.13 -4.11
N LEU A 87 19.82 8.83 -4.30
CA LEU A 87 19.20 7.78 -3.47
C LEU A 87 19.59 7.92 -2.01
N ARG A 88 20.89 8.07 -1.74
CA ARG A 88 21.41 8.28 -0.39
C ARG A 88 20.80 9.51 0.28
N ASP A 89 20.72 10.64 -0.40
CA ASP A 89 20.22 11.89 0.19
C ASP A 89 18.70 11.85 0.43
N CYS A 90 17.91 11.30 -0.49
CA CYS A 90 16.48 11.07 -0.26
C CYS A 90 16.22 10.05 0.86
N THR A 91 17.01 8.98 0.95
CA THR A 91 16.94 8.02 2.05
C THR A 91 17.28 8.69 3.38
N ALA A 92 18.25 9.60 3.38
CA ALA A 92 18.65 10.34 4.57
C ALA A 92 17.55 11.28 5.05
N LEU A 93 16.85 11.96 4.13
CA LEU A 93 15.64 12.73 4.41
C LEU A 93 14.56 11.81 5.00
N PHE A 94 14.19 10.74 4.28
CA PHE A 94 13.13 9.80 4.69
C PHE A 94 13.33 9.25 6.10
N CYS A 95 14.55 8.80 6.43
CA CYS A 95 14.86 8.33 7.78
C CYS A 95 14.73 9.43 8.84
N SER A 96 15.06 10.68 8.49
CA SER A 96 14.95 11.82 9.41
C SER A 96 13.48 12.12 9.71
N VAL A 97 12.66 12.24 8.66
CA VAL A 97 11.23 12.57 8.78
C VAL A 97 10.47 11.46 9.49
N TRP A 98 10.77 10.19 9.19
CA TRP A 98 10.14 9.05 9.86
C TRP A 98 10.50 9.02 11.35
N ASN A 99 11.75 9.30 11.71
CA ASN A 99 12.16 9.35 13.11
C ASN A 99 11.49 10.49 13.88
N GLU A 100 11.35 11.68 13.29
CA GLU A 100 10.65 12.81 13.91
C GLU A 100 9.13 12.58 13.98
N TYR A 101 8.54 11.96 12.96
CA TYR A 101 7.13 11.52 12.99
C TYR A 101 6.87 10.59 14.17
N ARG A 102 7.73 9.59 14.39
CA ARG A 102 7.64 8.68 15.54
C ARG A 102 7.80 9.37 16.90
N ARG A 103 8.39 10.56 16.93
CA ARG A 103 8.53 11.39 18.14
C ARG A 103 7.31 12.31 18.35
N GLY A 104 6.28 12.20 17.51
CA GLY A 104 5.07 13.02 17.60
C GLY A 104 5.29 14.47 17.21
N LYS A 105 6.28 14.76 16.36
CA LYS A 105 6.49 16.13 15.85
C LYS A 105 5.34 16.52 14.90
N PRO A 106 4.90 17.78 14.90
CA PRO A 106 3.85 18.25 13.99
C PRO A 106 4.25 18.06 12.53
N VAL A 107 3.33 17.53 11.72
CA VAL A 107 3.51 17.19 10.29
C VAL A 107 4.00 18.41 9.49
N GLU A 108 3.53 19.60 9.85
CA GLU A 108 3.88 20.86 9.20
C GLU A 108 5.38 21.19 9.27
N THR A 109 6.08 20.61 10.26
CA THR A 109 7.51 20.88 10.53
C THR A 109 8.43 19.76 10.05
N LEU A 110 7.90 18.59 9.68
CA LEU A 110 8.71 17.40 9.41
C LEU A 110 9.61 17.58 8.19
N LEU A 111 9.11 18.22 7.13
CA LEU A 111 9.86 18.44 5.89
C LEU A 111 10.67 19.74 5.87
N ASP A 112 10.50 20.61 6.85
CA ASP A 112 11.26 21.86 6.98
C ASP A 112 12.67 21.57 7.51
N THR A 113 13.49 20.95 6.67
CA THR A 113 14.84 20.53 7.00
C THR A 113 15.83 20.86 5.88
N PRO A 114 17.10 21.15 6.20
CA PRO A 114 18.15 21.28 5.19
C PRO A 114 18.31 20.01 4.32
N LEU A 115 17.90 18.85 4.83
CA LEU A 115 17.93 17.58 4.11
C LEU A 115 16.96 17.58 2.92
N TYR A 116 15.82 18.26 3.02
CA TYR A 116 14.85 18.34 1.92
C TYR A 116 15.45 19.09 0.72
N GLY A 117 16.01 20.28 0.96
CA GLY A 117 16.70 21.04 -0.08
C GLY A 117 17.90 20.31 -0.67
N LYS A 118 18.63 19.53 0.14
CA LYS A 118 19.73 18.67 -0.35
C LYS A 118 19.21 17.56 -1.25
N ALA A 119 18.19 16.83 -0.82
CA ALA A 119 17.56 15.75 -1.59
C ALA A 119 17.06 16.25 -2.96
N LEU A 120 16.40 17.42 -2.98
CA LEU A 120 15.95 18.06 -4.22
C LEU A 120 17.11 18.40 -5.17
N ARG A 121 18.19 19.02 -4.68
CA ARG A 121 19.37 19.35 -5.51
C ARG A 121 20.03 18.09 -6.06
N SER A 122 20.18 17.04 -5.25
CA SER A 122 20.76 15.77 -5.69
C SER A 122 19.89 15.10 -6.76
N LEU A 123 18.57 15.19 -6.63
CA LEU A 123 17.63 14.67 -7.64
C LEU A 123 17.66 15.50 -8.93
N GLN A 124 17.70 16.84 -8.83
CA GLN A 124 17.87 17.74 -9.97
C GLN A 124 19.15 17.45 -10.75
N HIS A 125 20.26 17.20 -10.06
CA HIS A 125 21.51 16.81 -10.70
C HIS A 125 21.38 15.47 -11.42
N ALA A 126 20.69 14.48 -10.83
CA ALA A 126 20.44 13.19 -11.49
C ALA A 126 19.60 13.36 -12.77
N PHE A 127 18.62 14.27 -12.77
CA PHE A 127 17.80 14.57 -13.95
C PHE A 127 18.55 15.28 -15.10
N GLN A 128 19.61 16.01 -14.78
CA GLN A 128 20.47 16.66 -15.78
C GLN A 128 21.53 15.72 -16.36
N GLY A 129 21.73 14.56 -15.71
CA GLY A 129 22.75 13.59 -16.07
C GLY A 129 22.23 12.37 -16.82
N PRO A 130 23.12 11.40 -17.10
CA PRO A 130 22.74 10.12 -17.72
C PRO A 130 21.90 9.23 -16.79
N ASP A 131 21.85 9.53 -15.49
CA ASP A 131 21.26 8.67 -14.47
C ASP A 131 19.72 8.81 -14.32
N VAL A 132 19.09 9.66 -15.13
CA VAL A 132 17.65 10.00 -15.02
C VAL A 132 16.73 8.78 -15.02
N TYR A 133 17.02 7.75 -15.82
CA TYR A 133 16.18 6.55 -15.95
C TYR A 133 16.76 5.32 -15.23
N THR A 134 17.64 5.54 -14.24
CA THR A 134 18.16 4.45 -13.40
C THR A 134 17.16 4.01 -12.33
N VAL A 135 17.30 2.78 -11.83
CA VAL A 135 16.45 2.29 -10.72
C VAL A 135 16.71 3.10 -9.44
N GLU A 136 17.95 3.54 -9.22
CA GLU A 136 18.30 4.38 -8.07
C GLU A 136 17.65 5.76 -8.14
N THR A 137 17.56 6.39 -9.32
CA THR A 137 16.83 7.66 -9.48
C THR A 137 15.33 7.47 -9.29
N LEU A 138 14.75 6.36 -9.75
CA LEU A 138 13.35 6.04 -9.46
C LEU A 138 13.11 5.85 -7.94
N GLY A 139 13.95 5.07 -7.26
CA GLY A 139 13.91 4.94 -5.79
C GLY A 139 14.10 6.29 -5.08
N ALA A 140 14.96 7.12 -5.67
CA ALA A 140 15.06 8.57 -5.52
C ALA A 140 13.74 9.30 -5.28
N MET A 141 12.97 9.25 -6.36
CA MET A 141 11.70 9.95 -6.53
C MET A 141 10.63 9.36 -5.64
N VAL A 142 10.57 8.02 -5.54
CA VAL A 142 9.58 7.32 -4.70
C VAL A 142 9.82 7.64 -3.23
N LEU A 143 11.05 7.63 -2.72
CA LEU A 143 11.33 8.03 -1.33
C LEU A 143 10.96 9.48 -1.05
N LEU A 144 11.19 10.38 -2.00
CA LEU A 144 10.83 11.79 -1.85
C LEU A 144 9.30 11.95 -1.85
N GLU A 145 8.60 11.27 -2.75
CA GLU A 145 7.14 11.23 -2.81
C GLU A 145 6.58 10.64 -1.51
N ARG A 146 7.09 9.50 -1.03
CA ARG A 146 6.66 8.86 0.22
C ARG A 146 6.97 9.74 1.42
N SER A 147 8.11 10.44 1.43
CA SER A 147 8.41 11.43 2.48
C SER A 147 7.34 12.52 2.52
N TYR A 148 6.86 12.94 1.35
CA TYR A 148 5.84 13.97 1.22
C TYR A 148 4.45 13.46 1.57
N THR A 149 4.05 12.31 1.03
CA THR A 149 2.70 11.76 1.23
C THR A 149 2.50 11.15 2.60
N MET A 150 3.56 10.63 3.23
CA MET A 150 3.51 10.03 4.57
C MET A 150 3.82 11.02 5.70
N PHE A 151 4.61 12.06 5.47
CA PHE A 151 5.06 12.93 6.56
C PHE A 151 4.90 14.42 6.26
N GLY A 152 4.36 14.80 5.10
CA GLY A 152 4.16 16.20 4.72
C GLY A 152 2.71 16.65 4.81
N ASN A 153 2.52 17.97 4.75
CA ASN A 153 1.21 18.56 4.50
C ASN A 153 0.82 18.32 3.04
N LEU A 154 -0.19 17.49 2.81
CA LEU A 154 -0.70 17.20 1.48
C LEU A 154 -1.27 18.47 0.83
N THR A 155 -0.53 19.09 -0.08
CA THR A 155 -1.13 20.03 -1.04
C THR A 155 -1.45 19.26 -2.32
N PRO A 156 -2.71 19.27 -2.82
CA PRO A 156 -3.10 18.42 -3.95
C PRO A 156 -2.26 18.62 -5.23
N GLY A 157 -1.72 19.83 -5.44
CA GLY A 157 -0.89 20.15 -6.61
C GLY A 157 0.50 19.50 -6.59
N SER A 158 1.14 19.40 -5.42
CA SER A 158 2.51 18.87 -5.30
C SER A 158 2.55 17.35 -5.47
N VAL A 159 1.57 16.63 -4.88
CA VAL A 159 1.47 15.16 -5.00
C VAL A 159 1.29 14.74 -6.45
N LYS A 160 0.41 15.41 -7.20
CA LYS A 160 0.21 15.17 -8.63
C LYS A 160 1.50 15.37 -9.43
N GLY A 161 2.31 16.36 -9.06
CA GLY A 161 3.63 16.60 -9.68
C GLY A 161 4.59 15.42 -9.46
N HIS A 162 4.67 14.90 -8.23
CA HIS A 162 5.47 13.71 -7.92
C HIS A 162 4.99 12.48 -8.69
N HIS A 163 3.69 12.19 -8.67
CA HIS A 163 3.11 11.04 -9.36
C HIS A 163 3.35 11.07 -10.86
N ARG A 164 3.13 12.23 -11.50
CA ARG A 164 3.40 12.40 -12.94
C ARG A 164 4.88 12.20 -13.29
N ALA A 165 5.79 12.67 -12.44
CA ALA A 165 7.22 12.47 -12.64
C ALA A 165 7.59 10.99 -12.53
N ILE A 166 7.11 10.29 -11.49
CA ILE A 166 7.35 8.85 -11.29
C ILE A 166 6.77 8.04 -12.45
N GLU A 167 5.54 8.31 -12.85
CA GLU A 167 4.90 7.70 -14.03
C GLU A 167 5.75 7.91 -15.28
N THR A 168 6.24 9.14 -15.52
CA THR A 168 7.05 9.45 -16.70
C THR A 168 8.34 8.63 -16.72
N VAL A 169 9.00 8.46 -15.57
CA VAL A 169 10.24 7.66 -15.47
C VAL A 169 9.92 6.17 -15.65
N LEU A 170 8.86 5.65 -15.03
CA LEU A 170 8.43 4.26 -15.22
C LEU A 170 8.12 3.92 -16.68
N ARG A 171 7.47 4.83 -17.41
CA ARG A 171 7.15 4.64 -18.84
C ARG A 171 8.34 4.77 -19.79
N LYS A 172 9.37 5.56 -19.43
CA LYS A 172 10.53 5.86 -20.29
C LYS A 172 11.78 5.05 -19.98
N LYS A 173 11.83 4.42 -18.80
CA LYS A 173 12.91 3.52 -18.42
C LYS A 173 12.99 2.35 -19.41
N PRO A 174 14.19 1.77 -19.64
CA PRO A 174 14.29 0.51 -20.36
C PRO A 174 13.36 -0.57 -19.81
N PRO A 175 13.04 -1.60 -20.60
CA PRO A 175 12.17 -2.69 -20.18
C PRO A 175 12.55 -3.24 -18.80
N LEU A 176 11.53 -3.48 -17.96
CA LEU A 176 11.72 -3.87 -16.56
C LEU A 176 12.68 -5.06 -16.42
N ASN A 177 13.64 -4.94 -15.49
CA ASN A 177 14.53 -6.02 -15.10
C ASN A 177 13.93 -6.81 -13.92
N LEU A 178 13.34 -7.97 -14.21
CA LEU A 178 12.70 -8.82 -13.21
C LEU A 178 13.69 -9.51 -12.25
N GLU A 179 14.99 -9.46 -12.57
CA GLU A 179 16.07 -9.97 -11.72
C GLU A 179 16.61 -8.92 -10.73
N ASP A 180 16.19 -7.66 -10.84
CA ASP A 180 16.52 -6.62 -9.85
C ASP A 180 15.37 -6.43 -8.87
N ASP A 181 15.49 -7.00 -7.67
CA ASP A 181 14.46 -6.92 -6.63
C ASP A 181 14.07 -5.48 -6.25
N LEU A 182 15.00 -4.53 -6.32
CA LEU A 182 14.66 -3.13 -6.06
C LEU A 182 13.76 -2.57 -7.16
N GLU A 183 14.04 -2.91 -8.42
CA GLU A 183 13.24 -2.48 -9.56
C GLU A 183 11.85 -3.09 -9.51
N VAL A 184 11.77 -4.39 -9.21
CA VAL A 184 10.53 -5.13 -9.02
C VAL A 184 9.66 -4.50 -7.93
N ALA A 185 10.23 -4.28 -6.75
CA ALA A 185 9.50 -3.68 -5.62
C ALA A 185 9.06 -2.24 -5.91
N LEU A 186 9.92 -1.41 -6.52
CA LEU A 186 9.55 -0.03 -6.89
C LEU A 186 8.44 0.02 -7.93
N ALA A 187 8.50 -0.85 -8.94
CA ALA A 187 7.48 -0.92 -9.97
C ALA A 187 6.13 -1.39 -9.40
N PHE A 188 6.13 -2.41 -8.54
CA PHE A 188 4.92 -2.90 -7.86
C PHE A 188 4.24 -1.81 -7.02
N GLU A 189 5.00 -1.13 -6.14
CA GLU A 189 4.51 -0.09 -5.23
C GLU A 189 3.94 1.16 -5.94
N ASN A 190 4.28 1.33 -7.22
CA ASN A 190 3.82 2.44 -8.05
C ASN A 190 2.88 2.00 -9.18
N SER A 191 2.52 0.71 -9.25
CA SER A 191 1.60 0.17 -10.27
C SER A 191 0.23 0.86 -10.24
N ASN A 192 -0.26 1.22 -9.04
CA ASN A 192 -1.51 1.98 -8.87
C ASN A 192 -1.50 3.35 -9.57
N LEU A 193 -0.34 3.99 -9.74
CA LEU A 193 -0.22 5.24 -10.49
C LEU A 193 -0.47 4.99 -11.98
N LEU A 194 0.12 3.92 -12.52
CA LEU A 194 -0.07 3.51 -13.92
C LEU A 194 -1.50 3.04 -14.16
N HIS A 195 -2.11 2.34 -13.21
CA HIS A 195 -3.51 1.95 -13.24
C HIS A 195 -4.43 3.18 -13.34
N THR A 196 -4.23 4.16 -12.44
CA THR A 196 -5.00 5.41 -12.45
C THR A 196 -4.80 6.19 -13.76
N ALA A 197 -3.58 6.23 -14.28
CA ALA A 197 -3.30 6.87 -15.57
C ALA A 197 -4.01 6.15 -16.74
N SER A 198 -4.09 4.82 -16.70
CA SER A 198 -4.76 4.00 -17.71
C SER A 198 -6.27 4.24 -17.72
N LEU A 199 -6.90 4.38 -16.54
CA LEU A 199 -8.32 4.75 -16.42
C LEU A 199 -8.61 6.14 -17.02
N ASN A 200 -7.63 7.04 -17.05
CA ASN A 200 -7.75 8.38 -17.63
C ASN A 200 -7.34 8.44 -19.13
N GLY A 201 -7.30 7.28 -19.81
CA GLY A 201 -7.04 7.20 -21.25
C GLY A 201 -5.57 7.10 -21.65
N SER A 202 -4.65 6.92 -20.70
CA SER A 202 -3.27 6.55 -21.04
C SER A 202 -3.19 5.09 -21.48
N SER A 203 -2.09 4.71 -22.14
CA SER A 203 -1.89 3.31 -22.55
C SER A 203 -1.98 2.35 -21.36
N ASN A 204 -2.76 1.29 -21.51
CA ASN A 204 -2.93 0.24 -20.52
C ASN A 204 -1.60 -0.50 -20.31
N TYR A 205 -0.99 -0.28 -19.14
CA TYR A 205 0.31 -0.88 -18.82
C TYR A 205 0.23 -2.38 -18.57
N ILE A 206 -0.94 -2.91 -18.20
CA ILE A 206 -1.13 -4.34 -17.89
C ILE A 206 -1.13 -5.18 -19.17
N SER A 207 -1.38 -4.56 -20.33
CA SER A 207 -1.24 -5.22 -21.63
C SER A 207 0.22 -5.57 -21.96
N ASP A 208 1.20 -5.00 -21.25
CA ASP A 208 2.61 -5.41 -21.35
C ASP A 208 2.86 -6.66 -20.50
N GLU A 209 3.33 -7.72 -21.15
CA GLU A 209 3.59 -9.02 -20.53
C GLU A 209 4.56 -8.92 -19.34
N ARG A 210 5.56 -8.03 -19.38
CA ARG A 210 6.51 -7.89 -18.27
C ARG A 210 5.86 -7.31 -17.01
N TRP A 211 4.88 -6.44 -17.18
CA TRP A 211 4.13 -5.91 -16.05
C TRP A 211 3.26 -6.99 -15.43
N ARG A 212 2.64 -7.85 -16.23
CA ARG A 212 1.89 -9.00 -15.74
C ARG A 212 2.80 -9.99 -14.99
N GLU A 213 3.95 -10.36 -15.58
CA GLU A 213 4.95 -11.22 -14.92
C GLU A 213 5.43 -10.63 -13.59
N LEU A 214 5.70 -9.33 -13.54
CA LEU A 214 6.09 -8.64 -12.33
C LEU A 214 5.02 -8.72 -11.24
N LEU A 215 3.77 -8.38 -11.57
CA LEU A 215 2.66 -8.39 -10.61
C LEU A 215 2.44 -9.81 -10.06
N THR A 216 2.48 -10.82 -10.95
CA THR A 216 2.38 -12.23 -10.57
C THR A 216 3.52 -12.63 -9.63
N LYS A 217 4.78 -12.31 -9.97
CA LYS A 217 5.96 -12.62 -9.12
C LYS A 217 5.81 -12.03 -7.73
N VAL A 218 5.56 -10.72 -7.64
CA VAL A 218 5.45 -10.03 -6.35
C VAL A 218 4.28 -10.54 -5.53
N THR A 219 3.15 -10.86 -6.18
CA THR A 219 2.00 -11.41 -5.47
C THR A 219 2.33 -12.77 -4.88
N LEU A 220 2.93 -13.68 -5.65
CA LEU A 220 3.37 -14.98 -5.14
C LEU A 220 4.36 -14.84 -3.97
N ASP A 221 5.34 -13.95 -4.09
CA ASP A 221 6.31 -13.69 -3.01
C ASP A 221 5.61 -13.15 -1.76
N SER A 222 4.65 -12.24 -1.92
CA SER A 222 3.87 -11.69 -0.81
C SER A 222 2.94 -12.71 -0.16
N MET A 223 2.50 -13.71 -0.90
CA MET A 223 1.65 -14.80 -0.45
C MET A 223 2.45 -16.01 0.07
N ALA A 224 3.79 -15.99 0.01
CA ALA A 224 4.62 -17.10 0.48
C ALA A 224 4.60 -17.28 2.01
N GLU A 225 4.13 -16.28 2.75
CA GLU A 225 3.93 -16.36 4.20
C GLU A 225 2.80 -17.36 4.53
N GLU A 226 3.00 -18.19 5.56
CA GLU A 226 2.07 -19.28 5.94
C GLU A 226 0.62 -18.80 6.15
N GLU A 227 0.44 -17.59 6.70
CA GLU A 227 -0.88 -16.97 6.90
C GLU A 227 -1.59 -16.62 5.58
N MET A 228 -0.81 -16.23 4.57
CA MET A 228 -1.33 -15.67 3.31
C MET A 228 -1.39 -16.70 2.17
N GLN A 229 -0.55 -17.73 2.24
CA GLN A 229 -0.44 -18.79 1.24
C GLN A 229 -1.78 -19.45 0.86
N PRO A 230 -2.74 -19.62 1.78
CA PRO A 230 -4.06 -20.13 1.43
C PRO A 230 -4.88 -19.22 0.50
N PHE A 231 -4.51 -17.94 0.34
CA PHE A 231 -5.26 -16.95 -0.47
C PHE A 231 -4.51 -16.56 -1.76
N ALA A 232 -3.51 -17.34 -2.16
CA ALA A 232 -2.64 -17.03 -3.29
C ALA A 232 -3.40 -17.05 -4.62
N ASP A 233 -4.25 -18.04 -4.85
CA ASP A 233 -5.03 -18.18 -6.10
C ASP A 233 -6.01 -17.02 -6.26
N GLU A 234 -6.64 -16.59 -5.16
CA GLU A 234 -7.54 -15.46 -5.14
C GLU A 234 -6.81 -14.16 -5.43
N SER A 235 -5.64 -13.97 -4.83
CA SER A 235 -4.79 -12.81 -5.09
C SER A 235 -4.33 -12.76 -6.54
N LEU A 236 -3.91 -13.88 -7.13
CA LEU A 236 -3.52 -13.96 -8.55
C LEU A 236 -4.68 -13.61 -9.49
N TYR A 237 -5.88 -14.11 -9.20
CA TYR A 237 -7.05 -13.76 -10.00
C TYR A 237 -7.37 -12.25 -9.95
N THR A 238 -7.18 -11.59 -8.81
CA THR A 238 -7.39 -10.12 -8.75
C THR A 238 -6.42 -9.35 -9.65
N ILE A 239 -5.21 -9.84 -9.87
CA ILE A 239 -4.26 -9.24 -10.82
C ILE A 239 -4.79 -9.38 -12.24
N ASP A 240 -5.21 -10.58 -12.64
CA ASP A 240 -5.78 -10.83 -13.97
C ASP A 240 -7.04 -9.98 -14.21
N LEU A 241 -7.80 -9.71 -13.14
CA LEU A 241 -8.98 -8.89 -13.17
C LEU A 241 -8.69 -7.40 -13.41
N LEU A 242 -7.52 -6.89 -13.01
CA LEU A 242 -7.17 -5.47 -13.17
C LEU A 242 -7.27 -5.01 -14.64
N ASN A 243 -6.80 -5.82 -15.58
CA ASN A 243 -6.90 -5.50 -17.02
C ASN A 243 -8.37 -5.42 -17.46
N THR A 244 -9.17 -6.39 -17.02
CA THR A 244 -10.59 -6.44 -17.32
C THR A 244 -11.33 -5.23 -16.76
N LEU A 245 -10.97 -4.74 -15.59
CA LEU A 245 -11.59 -3.54 -15.00
C LEU A 245 -11.27 -2.27 -15.78
N ILE A 246 -10.02 -2.10 -16.24
CA ILE A 246 -9.63 -0.95 -17.07
C ILE A 246 -10.42 -0.96 -18.39
N GLU A 247 -10.45 -2.11 -19.08
CA GLU A 247 -11.19 -2.30 -20.32
C GLU A 247 -12.69 -2.04 -20.12
N SER A 248 -13.26 -2.61 -19.06
CA SER A 248 -14.69 -2.49 -18.76
C SER A 248 -15.10 -1.08 -18.39
N ALA A 249 -14.28 -0.35 -17.62
CA ALA A 249 -14.53 1.07 -17.34
C ALA A 249 -14.55 1.90 -18.64
N HIS A 250 -13.64 1.62 -19.57
CA HIS A 250 -13.64 2.29 -20.87
C HIS A 250 -14.89 1.95 -21.69
N TRP A 251 -15.28 0.68 -21.74
CA TRP A 251 -16.49 0.25 -22.45
C TRP A 251 -17.77 0.84 -21.86
N ILE A 252 -17.90 0.87 -20.53
CA ILE A 252 -19.05 1.50 -19.87
C ILE A 252 -19.12 2.99 -20.22
N SER A 253 -17.99 3.70 -20.22
CA SER A 253 -17.94 5.10 -20.64
C SER A 253 -18.43 5.29 -22.09
N GLN A 254 -17.98 4.42 -23.01
CA GLN A 254 -18.46 4.43 -24.40
C GLN A 254 -19.97 4.14 -24.52
N LEU A 255 -20.45 3.11 -23.81
CA LEU A 255 -21.87 2.73 -23.82
C LEU A 255 -22.75 3.85 -23.23
N ARG A 256 -22.29 4.56 -22.20
CA ARG A 256 -23.00 5.72 -21.66
C ARG A 256 -23.06 6.88 -22.66
N ALA A 257 -22.00 7.09 -23.43
CA ALA A 257 -21.98 8.14 -24.44
C ALA A 257 -22.93 7.83 -25.61
N ASN A 258 -22.98 6.57 -26.07
CA ASN A 258 -23.80 6.15 -27.21
C ASN A 258 -24.53 4.81 -26.95
N PRO A 259 -25.59 4.79 -26.10
CA PRO A 259 -26.24 3.54 -25.69
C PRO A 259 -26.83 2.70 -26.84
N GLN A 260 -27.24 3.36 -27.93
CA GLN A 260 -27.93 2.71 -29.05
C GLN A 260 -27.00 2.18 -30.15
N GLU A 261 -25.74 2.63 -30.18
CA GLU A 261 -24.85 2.40 -31.32
C GLU A 261 -24.00 1.13 -31.22
N SER A 262 -24.03 0.41 -30.09
CA SER A 262 -23.06 -0.66 -29.85
C SER A 262 -23.63 -1.86 -29.08
N ARG A 263 -24.68 -2.48 -29.65
CA ARG A 263 -25.28 -3.71 -29.10
C ARG A 263 -24.25 -4.83 -28.89
N ASP A 264 -23.35 -5.06 -29.83
CA ASP A 264 -22.34 -6.12 -29.72
C ASP A 264 -21.34 -5.85 -28.58
N LEU A 265 -20.89 -4.60 -28.44
CA LEU A 265 -20.04 -4.18 -27.33
C LEU A 265 -20.75 -4.40 -26.01
N ARG A 266 -22.01 -3.98 -25.91
CA ARG A 266 -22.83 -4.16 -24.72
C ARG A 266 -22.97 -5.63 -24.34
N ASP A 267 -23.41 -6.48 -25.26
CA ASP A 267 -23.67 -7.90 -24.99
C ASP A 267 -22.35 -8.61 -24.59
N MET A 268 -21.23 -8.25 -25.22
CA MET A 268 -19.89 -8.72 -24.84
C MET A 268 -19.49 -8.25 -23.43
N THR A 269 -19.62 -6.95 -23.15
CA THR A 269 -19.23 -6.34 -21.87
C THR A 269 -20.08 -6.89 -20.72
N SER A 270 -21.39 -7.01 -20.90
CA SER A 270 -22.31 -7.60 -19.93
C SER A 270 -21.96 -9.05 -19.62
N LYS A 271 -21.80 -9.89 -20.66
CA LYS A 271 -21.40 -11.30 -20.48
C LYS A 271 -20.08 -11.43 -19.72
N ARG A 272 -19.07 -10.63 -20.07
CA ARG A 272 -17.74 -10.68 -19.44
C ARG A 272 -17.81 -10.21 -17.98
N LEU A 273 -18.43 -9.06 -17.71
CA LEU A 273 -18.54 -8.52 -16.35
C LEU A 273 -19.34 -9.44 -15.42
N ARG A 274 -20.47 -9.98 -15.88
CA ARG A 274 -21.25 -10.94 -15.08
C ARG A 274 -20.46 -12.20 -14.75
N ALA A 275 -19.72 -12.75 -15.73
CA ALA A 275 -18.86 -13.92 -15.48
C ALA A 275 -17.78 -13.64 -14.42
N HIS A 276 -17.13 -12.46 -14.47
CA HIS A 276 -16.16 -12.05 -13.45
C HIS A 276 -16.82 -11.75 -12.11
N SER A 277 -18.00 -11.12 -12.09
CA SER A 277 -18.74 -10.81 -10.86
C SER A 277 -19.12 -12.08 -10.11
N THR A 278 -19.72 -13.07 -10.79
CA THR A 278 -20.09 -14.36 -10.17
C THR A 278 -18.87 -15.12 -9.67
N ARG A 279 -17.78 -15.14 -10.44
CA ARG A 279 -16.54 -15.79 -9.99
C ARG A 279 -15.96 -15.10 -8.76
N MET A 280 -15.91 -13.77 -8.76
CA MET A 280 -15.39 -12.98 -7.64
C MET A 280 -16.25 -13.17 -6.38
N GLU A 281 -17.57 -13.21 -6.51
CA GLU A 281 -18.49 -13.49 -5.41
C GLU A 281 -18.25 -14.88 -4.79
N SER A 282 -18.14 -15.93 -5.63
CA SER A 282 -17.81 -17.29 -5.15
C SER A 282 -16.48 -17.30 -4.40
N MET A 283 -15.46 -16.65 -4.96
CA MET A 283 -14.14 -16.58 -4.33
C MET A 283 -14.16 -15.80 -3.03
N CYS A 284 -14.88 -14.68 -2.95
CA CYS A 284 -15.05 -13.93 -1.71
C CYS A 284 -15.73 -14.82 -0.65
N LEU A 285 -16.78 -15.56 -1.00
CA LEU A 285 -17.46 -16.48 -0.08
C LEU A 285 -16.53 -17.60 0.42
N GLU A 286 -15.80 -18.23 -0.50
CA GLU A 286 -14.83 -19.29 -0.20
C GLU A 286 -13.70 -18.77 0.70
N SER A 287 -13.10 -17.63 0.35
CA SER A 287 -12.06 -16.97 1.14
C SER A 287 -12.57 -16.54 2.52
N THR A 288 -13.80 -16.04 2.62
CA THR A 288 -14.44 -15.68 3.90
C THR A 288 -14.58 -16.91 4.79
N THR A 289 -15.14 -17.99 4.24
CA THR A 289 -15.32 -19.26 4.96
C THR A 289 -13.98 -19.82 5.41
N LYS A 290 -12.97 -19.80 4.53
CA LYS A 290 -11.61 -20.25 4.82
C LYS A 290 -10.98 -19.42 5.95
N ALA A 291 -11.08 -18.10 5.87
CA ALA A 291 -10.53 -17.19 6.87
C ALA A 291 -11.20 -17.37 8.25
N PHE A 292 -12.51 -17.62 8.31
CA PHE A 292 -13.19 -17.98 9.56
C PHE A 292 -12.69 -19.30 10.12
N ASN A 293 -12.60 -20.35 9.29
CA ASN A 293 -12.13 -21.67 9.73
C ASN A 293 -10.69 -21.65 10.25
N MET A 294 -9.84 -20.79 9.67
CA MET A 294 -8.46 -20.57 10.11
C MET A 294 -8.33 -19.62 11.30
N GLY A 295 -9.40 -18.91 11.66
CA GLY A 295 -9.38 -17.85 12.67
C GLY A 295 -8.67 -16.57 12.23
N SER A 296 -8.30 -16.45 10.95
CA SER A 296 -7.70 -15.26 10.35
C SER A 296 -8.67 -14.08 10.26
N LEU A 297 -9.97 -14.38 10.20
CA LEU A 297 -11.07 -13.42 10.26
C LEU A 297 -12.05 -13.85 11.35
N ARG A 298 -12.56 -12.91 12.13
CA ARG A 298 -13.60 -13.13 13.14
C ARG A 298 -14.61 -12.00 13.12
N GLU A 299 -15.89 -12.35 13.25
CA GLU A 299 -16.96 -11.41 13.50
C GLU A 299 -17.12 -11.23 15.02
N VAL A 300 -17.09 -9.97 15.46
CA VAL A 300 -17.26 -9.62 16.86
C VAL A 300 -18.42 -8.63 16.96
N PRO A 301 -19.41 -8.86 17.85
CA PRO A 301 -20.48 -7.90 18.08
C PRO A 301 -19.93 -6.53 18.45
N ASP A 302 -20.49 -5.49 17.85
CA ASP A 302 -20.10 -4.09 18.07
C ASP A 302 -21.35 -3.21 17.94
N GLU A 303 -21.92 -2.81 19.08
CA GLU A 303 -23.16 -2.02 19.15
C GLU A 303 -23.00 -0.62 18.53
N ASP A 304 -21.76 -0.11 18.47
CA ASP A 304 -21.46 1.18 17.85
C ASP A 304 -21.28 1.07 16.33
N SER A 305 -21.16 -0.14 15.78
CA SER A 305 -21.04 -0.36 14.34
C SER A 305 -22.40 -0.26 13.63
N ILE A 306 -22.41 0.36 12.45
CA ILE A 306 -23.61 0.45 11.59
C ILE A 306 -24.18 -0.91 11.17
N THR A 307 -23.38 -1.98 11.26
CA THR A 307 -23.81 -3.35 10.94
C THR A 307 -24.14 -4.16 12.21
N GLY A 308 -23.83 -3.64 13.40
CA GLY A 308 -23.93 -4.36 14.68
C GLY A 308 -22.76 -5.33 14.96
N PHE A 309 -21.79 -5.40 14.04
CA PHE A 309 -20.59 -6.22 14.19
C PHE A 309 -19.38 -5.56 13.52
N ARG A 310 -18.20 -6.10 13.83
CA ARG A 310 -16.94 -5.70 13.21
C ARG A 310 -16.10 -6.91 12.86
N PHE A 311 -15.18 -6.72 11.92
CA PHE A 311 -14.15 -7.70 11.64
C PHE A 311 -12.92 -7.50 12.53
N GLU A 312 -12.44 -8.60 13.09
CA GLU A 312 -11.12 -8.72 13.67
C GLU A 312 -10.27 -9.67 12.83
N THR A 313 -9.01 -9.29 12.58
CA THR A 313 -8.07 -10.11 11.83
C THR A 313 -6.81 -10.43 12.63
N THR A 314 -6.12 -11.48 12.22
CA THR A 314 -4.84 -11.91 12.82
C THR A 314 -3.68 -10.98 12.45
N SER A 315 -3.73 -10.37 11.26
CA SER A 315 -2.74 -9.40 10.81
C SER A 315 -3.33 -8.25 10.00
N VAL A 316 -2.61 -7.12 10.00
CA VAL A 316 -2.94 -5.93 9.18
C VAL A 316 -2.80 -6.25 7.69
N LYS A 317 -1.80 -7.06 7.33
CA LYS A 317 -1.56 -7.49 5.95
C LYS A 317 -2.76 -8.28 5.40
N PHE A 318 -3.24 -9.26 6.16
CA PHE A 318 -4.43 -10.01 5.80
C PHE A 318 -5.65 -9.10 5.64
N ALA A 319 -5.89 -8.18 6.59
CA ALA A 319 -6.99 -7.22 6.49
C ALA A 319 -6.95 -6.38 5.20
N GLN A 320 -5.77 -5.88 4.81
CA GLN A 320 -5.61 -5.09 3.58
C GLN A 320 -5.87 -5.89 2.32
N VAL A 321 -5.34 -7.12 2.25
CA VAL A 321 -5.55 -8.01 1.09
C VAL A 321 -7.02 -8.40 0.97
N TYR A 322 -7.64 -8.82 2.07
CA TYR A 322 -9.04 -9.22 2.08
C TYR A 322 -10.00 -8.05 1.80
N ALA A 323 -9.75 -6.86 2.37
CA ALA A 323 -10.54 -5.66 2.05
C ALA A 323 -10.37 -5.23 0.57
N SER A 324 -9.17 -5.39 0.01
CA SER A 324 -8.93 -5.15 -1.42
C SER A 324 -9.72 -6.13 -2.29
N MET A 325 -9.74 -7.41 -1.92
CA MET A 325 -10.55 -8.45 -2.57
C MET A 325 -12.04 -8.06 -2.56
N LEU A 326 -12.60 -7.68 -1.41
CA LEU A 326 -13.99 -7.18 -1.33
C LEU A 326 -14.20 -5.94 -2.22
N SER A 327 -13.23 -5.02 -2.27
CA SER A 327 -13.32 -3.86 -3.16
C SER A 327 -13.37 -4.23 -4.64
N PHE A 328 -12.69 -5.29 -5.09
CA PHE A 328 -12.80 -5.77 -6.47
C PHE A 328 -14.21 -6.30 -6.77
N GLN A 329 -14.79 -7.08 -5.85
CA GLN A 329 -16.18 -7.54 -5.95
C GLN A 329 -17.15 -6.35 -6.05
N ILE A 330 -17.03 -5.37 -5.15
CA ILE A 330 -17.86 -4.16 -5.12
C ILE A 330 -17.79 -3.39 -6.45
N ILE A 331 -16.58 -3.21 -7.02
CA ILE A 331 -16.40 -2.52 -8.30
C ILE A 331 -17.10 -3.29 -9.43
N LEU A 332 -16.95 -4.61 -9.49
CA LEU A 332 -17.61 -5.45 -10.49
C LEU A 332 -19.14 -5.38 -10.37
N SER A 333 -19.68 -5.56 -9.16
CA SER A 333 -21.12 -5.47 -8.93
C SER A 333 -21.67 -4.10 -9.32
N ARG A 334 -20.93 -3.01 -9.02
CA ARG A 334 -21.34 -1.66 -9.43
C ARG A 334 -21.32 -1.47 -10.95
N MET A 335 -20.34 -2.05 -11.64
CA MET A 335 -20.27 -2.04 -13.11
C MET A 335 -21.41 -2.85 -13.74
N VAL A 336 -21.76 -4.01 -13.19
CA VAL A 336 -22.90 -4.81 -13.67
C VAL A 336 -24.22 -4.05 -13.46
N TYR A 337 -24.42 -3.47 -12.27
CA TYR A 337 -25.58 -2.60 -12.01
C TYR A 337 -25.66 -1.43 -13.01
N GLU A 338 -24.52 -0.84 -13.36
CA GLU A 338 -24.49 0.25 -14.34
C GLU A 338 -24.96 -0.18 -15.73
N LEU A 339 -24.64 -1.40 -16.15
CA LEU A 339 -25.12 -1.92 -17.43
C LEU A 339 -26.64 -2.11 -17.44
N GLU A 340 -27.22 -2.58 -16.35
CA GLU A 340 -28.69 -2.72 -16.22
C GLU A 340 -29.40 -1.37 -16.34
N VAL A 341 -28.84 -0.34 -15.70
CA VAL A 341 -29.37 1.03 -15.82
C VAL A 341 -29.25 1.54 -17.26
N ILE A 342 -28.15 1.27 -17.96
CA ILE A 342 -27.98 1.64 -19.38
C ILE A 342 -29.01 0.92 -20.26
N ASP A 343 -29.38 -0.31 -19.92
CA ASP A 343 -30.42 -1.10 -20.61
C ASP A 343 -31.85 -0.67 -20.26
N GLY A 344 -32.01 0.27 -19.33
CA GLY A 344 -33.32 0.76 -18.89
C GLY A 344 -34.02 -0.16 -17.90
N ASN A 345 -33.31 -1.14 -17.33
CA ASN A 345 -33.77 -1.95 -16.22
C ASN A 345 -33.55 -1.19 -14.90
N ASP A 346 -34.31 -1.54 -13.87
CA ASP A 346 -34.13 -0.98 -12.52
C ASP A 346 -32.89 -1.52 -11.82
N GLY A 347 -32.47 -2.75 -12.15
CA GLY A 347 -31.25 -3.39 -11.64
C GLY A 347 -31.27 -3.59 -10.13
N GLU A 348 -32.46 -3.84 -9.56
CA GLU A 348 -32.66 -3.93 -8.10
C GLU A 348 -31.78 -5.01 -7.46
N ASP A 349 -31.71 -6.20 -8.08
CA ASP A 349 -30.90 -7.33 -7.61
C ASP A 349 -29.40 -7.00 -7.68
N GLU A 350 -28.93 -6.43 -8.79
CA GLU A 350 -27.53 -6.02 -8.94
C GLU A 350 -27.14 -4.92 -7.95
N TYR A 351 -28.04 -3.97 -7.68
CA TYR A 351 -27.81 -2.93 -6.69
C TYR A 351 -27.78 -3.50 -5.27
N ALA A 352 -28.68 -4.43 -4.94
CA ALA A 352 -28.69 -5.12 -3.66
C ALA A 352 -27.38 -5.91 -3.43
N ALA A 353 -26.87 -6.60 -4.45
CA ALA A 353 -25.57 -7.28 -4.39
C ALA A 353 -24.41 -6.30 -4.18
N TYR A 354 -24.39 -5.18 -4.91
CA TYR A 354 -23.41 -4.10 -4.70
C TYR A 354 -23.46 -3.55 -3.27
N LYS A 355 -24.64 -3.26 -2.76
CA LYS A 355 -24.86 -2.74 -1.40
C LYS A 355 -24.41 -3.76 -0.35
N ALA A 356 -24.73 -5.05 -0.52
CA ALA A 356 -24.31 -6.10 0.40
C ALA A 356 -22.78 -6.19 0.50
N GLY A 357 -22.07 -6.13 -0.63
CA GLY A 357 -20.61 -6.08 -0.65
C GLY A 357 -20.06 -4.86 0.09
N CYS A 358 -20.64 -3.67 -0.13
CA CYS A 358 -20.27 -2.45 0.61
C CYS A 358 -20.47 -2.62 2.12
N THR A 359 -21.62 -3.13 2.55
CA THR A 359 -21.92 -3.39 3.97
C THR A 359 -20.92 -4.37 4.59
N GLN A 360 -20.53 -5.42 3.87
CA GLN A 360 -19.50 -6.35 4.33
C GLN A 360 -18.14 -5.65 4.50
N LEU A 361 -17.74 -4.81 3.54
CA LEU A 361 -16.50 -4.02 3.64
C LEU A 361 -16.54 -3.05 4.83
N TRP A 362 -17.70 -2.49 5.16
CA TRP A 362 -17.84 -1.55 6.29
C TRP A 362 -17.61 -2.17 7.66
N ASN A 363 -17.64 -3.50 7.79
CA ASN A 363 -17.21 -4.19 9.01
C ASN A 363 -15.72 -3.93 9.35
N PHE A 364 -14.92 -3.43 8.41
CA PHE A 364 -13.54 -2.97 8.66
C PHE A 364 -13.44 -1.52 9.17
N VAL A 365 -14.52 -0.74 9.18
CA VAL A 365 -14.49 0.66 9.63
C VAL A 365 -14.03 0.77 11.09
N PRO A 366 -14.57 -0.01 12.06
CA PRO A 366 -14.06 0.00 13.43
C PRO A 366 -12.58 -0.39 13.55
N TYR A 367 -12.07 -1.21 12.62
CA TYR A 367 -10.68 -1.68 12.60
C TYR A 367 -9.69 -0.54 12.32
N LEU A 368 -10.12 0.56 11.68
CA LEU A 368 -9.29 1.72 11.37
C LEU A 368 -8.66 2.35 12.62
N SER A 369 -9.39 2.37 13.73
CA SER A 369 -8.93 2.92 15.02
C SER A 369 -7.90 2.04 15.73
N ARG A 370 -7.73 0.79 15.29
CA ARG A 370 -6.91 -0.24 15.95
C ARG A 370 -5.56 -0.48 15.28
N VAL A 371 -5.39 0.01 14.05
CA VAL A 371 -4.15 -0.10 13.30
C VAL A 371 -3.37 1.21 13.35
N ASP A 372 -2.10 1.17 12.95
CA ASP A 372 -1.34 2.41 12.83
C ASP A 372 -1.93 3.29 11.73
N THR A 373 -1.77 4.61 11.89
CA THR A 373 -2.35 5.63 11.01
C THR A 373 -2.09 5.40 9.52
N ILE A 374 -0.94 4.83 9.15
CA ILE A 374 -0.60 4.61 7.74
C ILE A 374 -1.36 3.39 7.18
N ALA A 375 -1.46 2.32 7.97
CA ALA A 375 -2.33 1.21 7.62
C ALA A 375 -3.81 1.63 7.55
N ALA A 376 -4.27 2.47 8.48
CA ALA A 376 -5.62 3.02 8.46
C ALA A 376 -5.89 3.82 7.18
N LEU A 377 -4.98 4.73 6.79
CA LEU A 377 -5.11 5.52 5.57
C LEU A 377 -5.18 4.65 4.30
N HIS A 378 -4.50 3.51 4.27
CA HIS A 378 -4.67 2.54 3.18
C HIS A 378 -6.10 2.04 3.10
N MET A 379 -6.61 1.53 4.22
CA MET A 379 -7.94 0.93 4.34
C MET A 379 -9.02 1.97 4.05
N ILE A 380 -8.84 3.22 4.49
CA ILE A 380 -9.70 4.35 4.14
C ILE A 380 -9.76 4.52 2.61
N GLY A 381 -8.63 4.43 1.90
CA GLY A 381 -8.60 4.50 0.44
C GLY A 381 -9.36 3.36 -0.28
N VAL A 382 -9.52 2.22 0.39
CA VAL A 382 -10.32 1.07 -0.09
C VAL A 382 -11.80 1.23 0.26
N ILE A 383 -12.12 1.74 1.46
CA ILE A 383 -13.48 1.92 1.97
C ILE A 383 -14.18 3.09 1.29
N LEU A 384 -13.53 4.25 1.15
CA LEU A 384 -14.18 5.49 0.71
C LEU A 384 -14.96 5.40 -0.62
N PRO A 385 -14.50 4.68 -1.67
CA PRO A 385 -15.29 4.50 -2.89
C PRO A 385 -16.65 3.82 -2.67
N SER A 386 -16.84 3.08 -1.58
CA SER A 386 -18.13 2.43 -1.25
C SER A 386 -19.17 3.40 -0.64
N LEU A 387 -18.79 4.64 -0.30
CA LEU A 387 -19.71 5.64 0.25
C LEU A 387 -20.88 5.98 -0.68
N GLU A 388 -20.76 5.72 -1.98
CA GLU A 388 -21.87 5.88 -2.93
C GLU A 388 -23.09 4.99 -2.57
N ALA A 389 -22.88 3.86 -1.89
CA ALA A 389 -23.96 2.98 -1.45
C ALA A 389 -24.57 3.39 -0.11
N ALA A 390 -23.99 4.37 0.59
CA ALA A 390 -24.38 4.72 1.96
C ALA A 390 -25.63 5.62 1.98
N ASN A 391 -26.53 5.35 2.92
CA ASN A 391 -27.55 6.32 3.34
C ASN A 391 -26.92 7.38 4.27
N ASP A 392 -27.68 8.40 4.66
CA ASP A 392 -27.17 9.52 5.45
C ASP A 392 -26.53 9.10 6.78
N MET A 393 -27.13 8.13 7.49
CA MET A 393 -26.60 7.62 8.77
C MET A 393 -25.30 6.84 8.57
N GLU A 394 -25.27 5.92 7.62
CA GLU A 394 -24.08 5.12 7.30
C GLU A 394 -22.94 6.03 6.84
N LEU A 395 -23.25 7.02 6.01
CA LEU A 395 -22.30 8.00 5.49
C LEU A 395 -21.68 8.81 6.63
N GLU A 396 -22.51 9.32 7.56
CA GLU A 396 -22.05 10.08 8.72
C GLU A 396 -21.08 9.26 9.57
N TYR A 397 -21.47 8.02 9.90
CA TYR A 397 -20.66 7.10 10.69
C TYR A 397 -19.31 6.78 10.04
N ILE A 398 -19.31 6.36 8.77
CA ILE A 398 -18.08 5.95 8.08
C ILE A 398 -17.12 7.13 7.96
N VAL A 399 -17.64 8.32 7.65
CA VAL A 399 -16.83 9.53 7.54
C VAL A 399 -16.25 9.93 8.90
N ASP A 400 -17.03 9.84 9.99
CA ASP A 400 -16.55 10.11 11.35
C ASP A 400 -15.40 9.20 11.75
N GLU A 401 -15.54 7.89 11.53
CA GLU A 401 -14.50 6.91 11.84
C GLU A 401 -13.24 7.13 10.99
N CYS A 402 -13.39 7.52 9.72
CA CYS A 402 -12.25 7.91 8.88
C CYS A 402 -11.51 9.13 9.45
N TYR A 403 -12.22 10.17 9.93
CA TYR A 403 -11.60 11.34 10.55
C TYR A 403 -10.94 11.01 11.89
N LYS A 404 -11.54 10.15 12.71
CA LYS A 404 -10.94 9.67 13.96
C LYS A 404 -9.63 8.94 13.69
N ALA A 405 -9.61 8.05 12.70
CA ALA A 405 -8.40 7.32 12.33
C ALA A 405 -7.29 8.21 11.72
N ASP A 406 -7.68 9.33 11.10
CA ASP A 406 -6.76 10.35 10.54
C ASP A 406 -6.42 11.49 11.52
N GLU A 407 -6.93 11.49 12.76
CA GLU A 407 -6.78 12.63 13.69
C GLU A 407 -5.32 13.07 13.90
N SER A 408 -4.41 12.09 13.96
CA SER A 408 -2.98 12.32 14.16
C SER A 408 -2.25 12.81 12.91
N SER A 409 -2.72 12.44 11.71
CA SER A 409 -2.05 12.74 10.44
C SER A 409 -2.69 13.86 9.64
N LYS A 410 -3.98 14.16 9.86
CA LYS A 410 -4.76 15.26 9.26
C LYS A 410 -4.60 15.32 7.74
N ARG A 411 -4.62 14.16 7.08
CA ARG A 411 -4.41 14.00 5.63
C ARG A 411 -5.70 14.02 4.83
N LEU A 412 -6.82 13.67 5.45
CA LEU A 412 -8.12 13.80 4.81
C LEU A 412 -8.44 15.28 4.59
N PRO A 413 -9.23 15.61 3.55
CA PRO A 413 -9.76 16.96 3.39
C PRO A 413 -10.43 17.43 4.69
N LYS A 414 -10.15 18.66 5.12
CA LYS A 414 -10.74 19.23 6.34
C LYS A 414 -12.27 19.36 6.27
N ASP A 415 -12.76 19.49 5.05
CA ASP A 415 -14.18 19.63 4.73
C ASP A 415 -14.77 18.28 4.35
N ARG A 416 -15.87 17.90 5.01
CA ARG A 416 -16.55 16.61 4.83
C ARG A 416 -17.10 16.47 3.41
N GLU A 417 -17.71 17.53 2.89
CA GLU A 417 -18.30 17.53 1.54
C GLU A 417 -17.23 17.25 0.48
N THR A 418 -16.06 17.87 0.62
CA THR A 418 -14.91 17.64 -0.25
C THR A 418 -14.40 16.20 -0.19
N LEU A 419 -14.36 15.58 1.00
CA LEU A 419 -14.00 14.17 1.14
C LEU A 419 -15.00 13.28 0.40
N ILE A 420 -16.30 13.46 0.66
CA ILE A 420 -17.37 12.67 0.04
C ILE A 420 -17.36 12.84 -1.48
N ALA A 421 -17.30 14.08 -1.97
CA ALA A 421 -17.28 14.37 -3.40
C ALA A 421 -16.09 13.72 -4.11
N LYS A 422 -14.89 13.74 -3.50
CA LYS A 422 -13.70 13.07 -4.05
C LYS A 422 -13.84 11.55 -4.06
N SER A 423 -14.43 10.98 -3.00
CA SER A 423 -14.66 9.55 -2.89
C SER A 423 -15.63 9.04 -3.95
N ILE A 424 -16.75 9.76 -4.16
CA ILE A 424 -17.72 9.46 -5.21
C ILE A 424 -17.11 9.65 -6.60
N LEU A 425 -16.32 10.71 -6.81
CA LEU A 425 -15.60 10.93 -8.08
C LEU A 425 -14.66 9.76 -8.40
N LEU A 426 -13.93 9.26 -7.39
CA LEU A 426 -13.05 8.10 -7.54
C LEU A 426 -13.84 6.84 -7.88
N ALA A 427 -14.97 6.59 -7.20
CA ALA A 427 -15.84 5.45 -7.49
C ALA A 427 -16.38 5.50 -8.94
N LYS A 428 -16.83 6.67 -9.39
CA LYS A 428 -17.28 6.90 -10.78
C LYS A 428 -16.17 6.68 -11.80
N SER A 429 -14.97 7.20 -11.53
CA SER A 429 -13.79 7.00 -12.40
C SER A 429 -13.47 5.52 -12.57
N ARG A 430 -13.43 4.75 -11.47
CA ARG A 430 -13.13 3.31 -11.49
C ARG A 430 -14.18 2.48 -12.21
N THR A 431 -15.39 3.00 -12.38
CA THR A 431 -16.53 2.29 -12.99
C THR A 431 -16.93 2.85 -14.35
N GLY A 432 -16.15 3.77 -14.93
CA GLY A 432 -16.41 4.29 -16.28
C GLY A 432 -17.57 5.31 -16.37
N ARG A 433 -17.95 5.94 -15.25
CA ARG A 433 -19.10 6.85 -15.16
C ARG A 433 -18.72 8.34 -15.16
N LEU A 434 -17.50 8.67 -15.61
CA LEU A 434 -17.01 10.04 -15.80
C LEU A 434 -16.87 10.42 -17.27
#